data_AF-A0A3N5TFK6-F1
#
_entry.id   AF-A0A3N5TFK6-F1
#
_cell.length_a   1.000
_cell.length_b   1.000
_cell.length_c   1.000
_cell.angle_alpha   90.00
_cell.angle_beta   90.00
_cell.angle_gamma   90.00
#
_symmetry.space_group_name_H-M   'P 1'
#
loop_
_entity.id
_entity.type
_entity.pdbx_description
1 polymer ?
#
loop_
_entity_poly.entity_id
_entity_poly.type
_entity_poly.pdbx_seq_one_letter_code
_entity_poly.pdbx_strand_id
1 'polypeptide(L)'
;MKEHLRKDTGSRRMLHPLPDKIKQRLYPVVLYLFSCRDFHQVNLRDISHQTGISTGTIYKYFSSKEDLLFAILDEKMSELPGLFATH
;
A
#
# COMPACT_ATOMS: atom_id res chain seq x y z
N MET A 1 -27.98 9.01 6.50
CA MET A 1 -26.60 9.25 6.00
C MET A 1 -25.66 8.62 7.01
N LYS A 2 -25.19 7.39 6.79
CA LYS A 2 -24.53 6.60 7.85
C LYS A 2 -23.04 6.93 7.91
N GLU A 3 -22.67 7.76 8.88
CA GLU A 3 -21.32 7.86 9.40
C GLU A 3 -20.81 6.46 9.79
N HIS A 4 -19.79 5.97 9.10
CA HIS A 4 -18.98 4.84 9.54
C HIS A 4 -17.52 5.20 9.36
N LEU A 5 -17.07 6.17 10.15
CA LEU A 5 -15.67 6.30 10.51
C LEU A 5 -15.32 5.10 11.40
N ARG A 6 -14.98 3.96 10.78
CA ARG A 6 -14.42 2.82 11.50
C ARG A 6 -12.96 3.10 11.80
N LYS A 7 -12.73 3.46 13.06
CA LYS A 7 -11.48 3.33 13.79
C LYS A 7 -10.99 1.88 13.69
N ASP A 8 -9.85 1.63 13.06
CA ASP A 8 -8.97 0.47 13.30
C ASP A 8 -7.60 0.74 12.64
N THR A 9 -6.97 1.87 12.98
CA THR A 9 -5.67 2.31 12.42
C THR A 9 -4.48 1.72 13.16
N GLY A 10 -4.53 0.46 13.57
CA GLY A 10 -3.38 -0.15 14.22
C GLY A 10 -3.62 -1.57 14.70
N SER A 11 -2.69 -2.46 14.37
CA SER A 11 -2.46 -3.74 15.05
C SER A 11 -3.28 -4.97 14.65
N ARG A 12 -3.97 -5.00 13.50
CA ARG A 12 -4.62 -6.24 13.03
C ARG A 12 -4.24 -6.65 11.61
N ARG A 13 -2.97 -7.02 11.38
CA ARG A 13 -2.54 -8.17 10.54
C ARG A 13 -1.03 -8.15 10.22
N MET A 14 -0.19 -8.49 11.20
CA MET A 14 1.11 -9.14 10.92
C MET A 14 0.92 -10.64 10.59
N LEU A 15 -0.23 -11.05 10.02
CA LEU A 15 -0.50 -12.48 9.84
C LEU A 15 0.35 -13.11 8.74
N HIS A 16 0.89 -12.35 7.78
CA HIS A 16 1.89 -12.84 6.84
C HIS A 16 2.80 -11.71 6.34
N PRO A 17 4.14 -11.85 6.40
CA PRO A 17 5.04 -10.93 5.72
C PRO A 17 4.73 -10.94 4.22
N LEU A 18 4.59 -9.75 3.62
CA LEU A 18 4.39 -9.61 2.18
C LEU A 18 5.66 -10.11 1.46
N PRO A 19 5.57 -11.13 0.57
CA PRO A 19 6.75 -11.66 -0.10
C PRO A 19 7.47 -10.59 -0.93
N ASP A 20 8.81 -10.61 -0.94
CA ASP A 20 9.61 -9.58 -1.64
C ASP A 20 9.29 -9.48 -3.12
N LYS A 21 9.02 -10.61 -3.79
CA LYS A 21 8.59 -10.62 -5.20
C LYS A 21 7.29 -9.85 -5.43
N ILE A 22 6.37 -9.88 -4.46
CA ILE A 22 5.12 -9.13 -4.53
C ILE A 22 5.40 -7.65 -4.27
N LYS A 23 6.21 -7.31 -3.25
CA LYS A 23 6.64 -5.93 -2.97
C LYS A 23 7.27 -5.26 -4.18
N GLN A 24 8.27 -5.92 -4.80
CA GLN A 24 9.00 -5.42 -5.96
C GLN A 24 8.10 -5.10 -7.16
N ARG A 25 7.00 -5.83 -7.33
CA ARG A 25 6.04 -5.59 -8.41
C ARG A 25 4.95 -4.58 -8.03
N LEU A 26 4.51 -4.60 -6.77
CA LEU A 26 3.37 -3.83 -6.30
C LEU A 26 3.73 -2.38 -5.98
N TYR A 27 4.79 -2.16 -5.19
CA TYR A 27 5.13 -0.85 -4.64
C TYR A 27 5.41 0.22 -5.69
N PRO A 28 6.25 -0.02 -6.72
CA PRO A 28 6.55 1.03 -7.70
C PRO A 28 5.32 1.47 -8.49
N VAL A 29 4.42 0.53 -8.82
CA VAL A 29 3.18 0.83 -9.55
C VAL A 29 2.22 1.63 -8.68
N VAL A 30 2.07 1.26 -7.41
CA VAL A 30 1.20 1.99 -6.47
C VAL A 30 1.69 3.42 -6.28
N LEU A 31 2.99 3.59 -6.00
CA LEU A 31 3.60 4.92 -5.83
C LEU A 31 3.48 5.77 -7.09
N TYR A 32 3.67 5.18 -8.28
CA TYR A 32 3.48 5.87 -9.55
C TYR A 32 2.03 6.31 -9.78
N LEU A 33 1.06 5.43 -9.50
CA LEU A 33 -0.35 5.76 -9.68
C LEU A 33 -0.80 6.90 -8.75
N PHE A 34 -0.35 6.88 -7.49
CA PHE A 34 -0.66 7.93 -6.52
C PHE A 34 0.14 9.22 -6.72
N SER A 35 1.27 9.20 -7.44
CA SER A 35 2.00 10.42 -7.79
C SER A 35 1.42 11.13 -9.02
N CYS A 36 0.76 10.40 -9.92
CA CYS A 36 0.23 10.96 -11.16
C CYS A 36 -1.29 11.21 -11.17
N ARG A 37 -2.04 10.70 -10.19
CA ARG A 37 -3.52 10.75 -10.20
C ARG A 37 -4.07 11.21 -8.86
N ASP A 38 -5.25 11.82 -8.90
CA ASP A 38 -6.04 12.07 -7.70
C ASP A 38 -6.28 10.80 -6.89
N PHE A 39 -6.20 10.93 -5.56
CA PHE A 39 -6.33 9.82 -4.63
C PHE A 39 -7.62 9.01 -4.86
N HIS A 40 -8.73 9.68 -5.14
CA HIS A 40 -10.02 9.03 -5.36
C HIS A 40 -10.09 8.22 -6.67
N GLN A 41 -9.31 8.58 -7.68
CA GLN A 41 -9.31 7.90 -8.99
C GLN A 41 -8.53 6.59 -8.98
N VAL A 42 -7.59 6.42 -8.05
CA VAL A 42 -6.86 5.16 -7.90
C VAL A 42 -7.76 4.12 -7.23
N ASN A 43 -7.79 2.92 -7.79
CA ASN A 43 -8.52 1.77 -7.23
C ASN A 43 -7.68 0.49 -7.35
N LEU A 44 -8.01 -0.52 -6.54
CA LEU A 44 -7.24 -1.77 -6.47
C LEU A 44 -7.33 -2.63 -7.74
N ARG A 45 -8.36 -2.44 -8.57
CA ARG A 45 -8.51 -3.15 -9.84
C ARG A 45 -7.48 -2.65 -10.86
N ASP A 46 -7.30 -1.33 -10.95
CA ASP A 46 -6.29 -0.74 -11.83
C ASP A 46 -4.87 -1.11 -11.40
N ILE A 47 -4.61 -1.09 -10.10
CA ILE A 47 -3.33 -1.56 -9.52
C ILE A 47 -3.10 -3.03 -9.88
N SER A 48 -4.12 -3.88 -9.72
CA SER A 48 -4.05 -5.29 -10.11
C SER A 48 -3.70 -5.47 -11.58
N HIS A 49 -4.36 -4.72 -12.46
CA HIS A 49 -4.12 -4.78 -13.90
C HIS A 49 -2.69 -4.37 -14.27
N GLN A 50 -2.17 -3.27 -13.71
CA GLN A 50 -0.83 -2.79 -14.02
C GLN A 50 0.29 -3.63 -13.41
N THR A 51 0.05 -4.21 -12.23
CA THR A 51 1.06 -5.04 -11.54
C THR A 51 1.06 -6.49 -12.04
N GLY A 52 -0.03 -6.96 -12.64
CA GLY A 52 -0.28 -8.38 -12.94
C GLY A 52 -0.47 -9.24 -11.69
N ILE A 53 -0.74 -8.62 -10.53
CA ILE A 53 -1.07 -9.31 -9.27
C ILE A 53 -2.59 -9.34 -9.16
N SER A 54 -3.18 -10.50 -8.85
CA SER A 54 -4.63 -10.59 -8.72
C SER A 54 -5.18 -9.68 -7.60
N THR A 55 -6.36 -9.11 -7.79
CA THR A 55 -7.05 -8.35 -6.74
C THR A 55 -7.23 -9.17 -5.47
N GLY A 56 -7.53 -10.47 -5.57
CA GLY A 56 -7.62 -11.37 -4.41
C GLY A 56 -6.31 -11.51 -3.64
N THR A 57 -5.17 -11.54 -4.34
CA THR A 57 -3.85 -11.49 -3.70
C THR A 57 -3.62 -10.16 -3.00
N ILE A 58 -4.01 -9.02 -3.60
CA ILE A 58 -3.90 -7.72 -2.94
C ILE A 58 -4.79 -7.67 -1.69
N TYR A 59 -6.05 -8.11 -1.79
CA TYR A 59 -6.99 -8.15 -0.67
C TYR A 59 -6.59 -9.11 0.45
N LYS A 60 -5.75 -10.12 0.16
CA LYS A 60 -5.16 -10.99 1.19
C LYS A 60 -4.27 -10.19 2.16
N TYR A 61 -3.59 -9.15 1.68
CA TYR A 61 -2.65 -8.35 2.46
C TYR A 61 -3.21 -7.00 2.89
N PHE A 62 -4.07 -6.38 2.07
CA PHE A 62 -4.55 -5.02 2.27
C PHE A 62 -6.06 -4.94 2.16
N SER A 63 -6.69 -4.28 3.13
CA SER A 63 -8.16 -4.18 3.18
C SER A 63 -8.69 -3.06 2.29
N SER A 64 -7.87 -2.07 1.96
CA SER A 64 -8.23 -0.94 1.12
C SER A 64 -7.01 -0.33 0.41
N LYS A 65 -7.24 0.67 -0.44
CA LYS A 65 -6.16 1.40 -1.12
C LYS A 65 -5.38 2.32 -0.17
N GLU A 66 -6.07 2.84 0.84
CA GLU A 66 -5.51 3.62 1.94
C GLU A 66 -4.54 2.75 2.74
N ASP A 67 -4.98 1.56 3.16
CA ASP A 67 -4.18 0.57 3.89
C ASP A 67 -2.93 0.17 3.11
N LEU A 68 -3.08 -0.11 1.82
CA LEU A 68 -1.96 -0.38 0.91
C LEU A 68 -0.98 0.79 0.82
N LEU A 69 -1.47 2.01 0.60
CA LEU A 69 -0.61 3.19 0.46
C LEU A 69 0.13 3.49 1.76
N PHE A 70 -0.56 3.48 2.89
CA PHE A 70 0.05 3.78 4.18
C PHE A 70 1.08 2.73 4.58
N ALA A 71 0.84 1.45 4.33
CA ALA A 71 1.82 0.40 4.58
C ALA A 71 3.11 0.61 3.76
N ILE A 72 2.99 1.03 2.50
CA ILE A 72 4.15 1.33 1.65
C ILE A 72 4.91 2.55 2.19
N LEU A 73 4.19 3.61 2.57
CA LEU A 73 4.80 4.83 3.08
C LEU A 73 5.50 4.59 4.42
N ASP A 74 4.89 3.84 5.34
CA ASP A 74 5.49 3.48 6.63
C ASP A 74 6.80 2.71 6.46
N GLU A 75 6.80 1.70 5.56
CA GLU A 75 8.00 0.93 5.23
C GLU A 75 9.09 1.80 4.62
N LYS A 76 8.74 2.66 3.65
CA LYS A 76 9.72 3.54 2.98
C LYS A 76 10.26 4.63 3.89
N MET A 77 9.41 5.23 4.72
CA MET A 77 9.83 6.25 5.68
C MET A 77 10.75 5.67 6.75
N SER A 78 10.57 4.40 7.13
CA SER A 78 11.46 3.70 8.08
C SER A 78 12.85 3.42 7.49
N GLU A 79 13.02 3.40 6.17
CA GLU A 79 14.31 3.24 5.48
C GLU A 79 15.09 4.58 5.35
N LEU A 80 14.41 5.73 5.43
CA LEU A 80 15.02 7.05 5.25
C LEU A 80 16.03 7.50 6.34
N PRO A 81 15.91 7.15 7.63
CA PRO A 81 16.81 7.67 8.67
C PRO A 81 18.29 7.38 8.40
N GLY A 82 18.60 6.26 7.74
CA GLY A 82 19.97 5.91 7.35
C GLY A 82 20.58 6.84 6.30
N LEU A 83 19.74 7.53 5.50
CA LEU A 83 20.18 8.44 4.45
C LEU A 83 20.54 9.83 5.00
N PHE A 84 19.85 10.29 6.04
CA PHE A 84 20.10 11.60 6.65
C PHE A 84 21.17 11.58 7.74
N ALA A 85 21.51 10.42 8.29
CA ALA A 85 22.47 10.26 9.38
C ALA A 85 23.95 10.31 8.94
N THR A 86 24.24 10.57 7.65
CA THR A 86 25.62 10.60 7.09
C THR A 86 26.14 12.02 6.81
N HIS A 87 25.46 13.05 7.31
CA HIS A 87 25.89 14.45 7.27
C HIS A 87 25.88 15.06 8.67
#